data_AF-A0A3N5QMJ0-F1
#
_entry.id   AF-A0A3N5QMJ0-F1
#
_cell.length_a   1.000
_cell.length_b   1.000
_cell.length_c   1.000
_cell.angle_alpha   90.00
_cell.angle_beta   90.00
_cell.angle_gamma   90.00
#
_symmetry.space_group_name_H-M   'P 1'
#
loop_
_entity.id
_entity.type
_entity.pdbx_description
1 polymer ?
#
loop_
_entity_poly.entity_id
_entity_poly.type
_entity_poly.pdbx_seq_one_letter_code
_entity_poly.pdbx_strand_id
1 'polypeptide(L)'
;MVHSLINYLKFIRMSEFPDSFIETLVIKVKTRQEVADEYGTTVKTLKRSLLKKGVILPPGHIFPNDCKAIYYTLGVPFSLKIEMKGT
;
A
#
# COMPACT_ATOMS: atom_id res chain seq x y z
N MET A 1 29.81 0.03 -1.92
CA MET A 1 29.36 -1.36 -1.73
C MET A 1 28.12 -1.54 -0.83
N VAL A 2 27.33 -0.49 -0.50
CA VAL A 2 26.13 -0.63 0.38
C VAL A 2 24.78 -0.49 -0.34
N HIS A 3 24.74 -0.02 -1.59
CA HIS A 3 23.49 0.14 -2.35
C HIS A 3 22.84 -1.20 -2.78
N SER A 4 23.62 -2.29 -2.88
CA SER A 4 23.12 -3.59 -3.34
C SER A 4 22.25 -4.30 -2.29
N LEU A 5 22.67 -4.28 -1.02
CA LEU A 5 21.94 -4.94 0.08
C LEU A 5 20.59 -4.30 0.39
N ILE A 6 20.50 -2.96 0.28
CA ILE A 6 19.23 -2.24 0.48
C ILE A 6 18.22 -2.63 -0.60
N ASN A 7 18.65 -2.72 -1.86
CA ASN A 7 17.78 -3.15 -2.95
C ASN A 7 17.42 -4.64 -2.86
N TYR A 8 18.35 -5.48 -2.43
CA TYR A 8 18.12 -6.92 -2.24
C TYR A 8 17.12 -7.21 -1.11
N LEU A 9 17.23 -6.51 0.04
CA LEU A 9 16.24 -6.60 1.12
C LEU A 9 14.87 -6.05 0.71
N LYS A 10 14.84 -5.00 -0.13
CA LYS A 10 13.59 -4.47 -0.72
C LYS A 10 12.94 -5.46 -1.68
N PHE A 11 13.74 -6.25 -2.38
CA PHE A 11 13.30 -7.30 -3.30
C PHE A 11 12.77 -8.54 -2.55
N ILE A 12 13.48 -9.02 -1.52
CA ILE A 12 13.04 -10.14 -0.68
C ILE A 12 11.74 -9.80 0.05
N ARG A 13 11.60 -8.58 0.57
CA ARG A 13 10.39 -8.15 1.28
C ARG A 13 9.14 -8.07 0.38
N MET A 14 9.34 -7.97 -0.94
CA MET A 14 8.26 -8.02 -1.93
C MET A 14 7.77 -9.46 -2.17
N SER A 15 8.60 -10.47 -1.92
CA SER A 15 8.27 -11.89 -2.15
C SER A 15 7.54 -12.58 -0.98
N GLU A 16 7.35 -11.91 0.15
CA GLU A 16 6.66 -12.50 1.32
C GLU A 16 5.14 -12.30 1.31
N PHE A 17 4.62 -11.43 0.43
CA PHE A 17 3.18 -11.18 0.30
C PHE A 17 2.76 -11.37 -1.15
N PRO A 18 2.33 -12.58 -1.55
CA PRO A 18 1.88 -12.81 -2.91
C PRO A 18 0.68 -11.89 -3.21
N ASP A 19 0.58 -11.43 -4.45
CA ASP A 19 -0.51 -10.56 -4.92
C ASP A 19 -1.90 -11.11 -4.54
N SER A 20 -2.04 -12.44 -4.51
CA SER A 20 -3.25 -13.15 -4.05
C SER A 20 -3.71 -12.78 -2.64
N PHE A 21 -2.81 -12.37 -1.75
CA PHE A 21 -3.17 -11.93 -0.41
C PHE A 21 -3.97 -10.63 -0.43
N ILE A 22 -3.60 -9.68 -1.28
CA ILE A 22 -4.29 -8.37 -1.40
C ILE A 22 -5.72 -8.57 -1.88
N GLU A 23 -5.98 -9.58 -2.71
CA GLU A 23 -7.33 -9.91 -3.16
C GLU A 23 -8.26 -10.31 -2.01
N THR A 24 -7.73 -11.01 -1.00
CA THR A 24 -8.47 -11.52 0.17
C THR A 24 -8.67 -10.49 1.28
N LEU A 25 -7.98 -9.35 1.22
CA LEU A 25 -8.10 -8.29 2.22
C LEU A 25 -9.50 -7.68 2.23
N VAL A 26 -10.13 -7.68 3.41
CA VAL A 26 -11.36 -6.92 3.67
C VAL A 26 -10.99 -5.46 3.90
N ILE A 27 -10.87 -4.70 2.81
CA ILE A 27 -10.53 -3.28 2.86
C ILE A 27 -11.83 -2.48 2.93
N LYS A 28 -11.99 -1.67 3.99
CA LYS A 28 -13.07 -0.70 4.14
C LYS A 28 -12.73 0.58 3.36
N VAL A 29 -13.73 1.41 3.09
CA VAL A 29 -13.50 2.76 2.54
C VAL A 29 -12.63 3.54 3.52
N LYS A 30 -11.60 4.22 3.00
CA LYS A 30 -10.66 4.98 3.82
C LYS A 30 -10.53 6.41 3.33
N THR A 31 -10.18 7.29 4.24
CA THR A 31 -9.69 8.62 3.95
C THR A 31 -8.23 8.55 3.48
N ARG A 32 -7.78 9.59 2.80
CA ARG A 32 -6.37 9.71 2.40
C ARG A 32 -5.43 9.77 3.60
N GLN A 33 -5.90 10.34 4.71
CA GLN A 33 -5.13 10.44 5.94
C GLN A 33 -4.90 9.04 6.52
N GLU A 34 -5.94 8.22 6.64
CA GLU A 34 -5.82 6.83 7.12
C GLU A 34 -4.85 6.01 6.26
N VAL A 35 -4.94 6.11 4.92
CA VAL A 35 -3.99 5.41 4.04
C VAL A 35 -2.57 5.96 4.22
N ALA A 36 -2.38 7.27 4.41
CA ALA A 36 -1.06 7.84 4.64
C ALA A 36 -0.47 7.39 6.00
N ASP A 37 -1.29 7.36 7.05
CA ASP A 37 -0.94 6.87 8.37
C ASP A 37 -0.51 5.40 8.29
N GLU A 38 -1.14 4.60 7.42
CA GLU A 38 -0.77 3.20 7.23
C GLU A 38 0.66 3.00 6.70
N TYR A 39 1.11 3.94 5.86
CA TYR A 39 2.47 3.99 5.37
C TYR A 39 3.42 4.75 6.30
N GLY A 40 2.94 5.23 7.45
CA GLY A 40 3.73 6.08 8.36
C GLY A 40 4.18 7.37 7.69
N THR A 41 3.35 7.95 6.81
CA THR A 41 3.70 9.11 6.00
C THR A 41 2.60 10.17 5.99
N THR A 42 2.88 11.31 5.38
CA THR A 42 1.88 12.39 5.20
C THR A 42 1.11 12.23 3.90
N VAL A 43 -0.14 12.70 3.84
CA VAL A 43 -0.97 12.69 2.62
C VAL A 43 -0.26 13.31 1.42
N LYS A 44 0.51 14.39 1.63
CA LYS A 44 1.30 15.05 0.59
C LYS A 44 2.37 14.11 0.01
N THR A 45 3.04 13.35 0.87
CA THR A 45 4.07 12.39 0.48
C THR A 45 3.46 11.18 -0.23
N LEU A 46 2.36 10.65 0.31
CA LEU A 46 1.58 9.59 -0.34
C LEU A 46 1.18 9.99 -1.77
N LYS A 47 0.60 11.19 -1.94
CA LYS A 47 0.18 11.70 -3.26
C LYS A 47 1.36 11.84 -4.22
N ARG A 48 2.52 12.32 -3.76
CA ARG A 48 3.74 12.43 -4.58
C ARG A 48 4.27 11.06 -4.99
N SER A 49 4.28 10.10 -4.07
CA SER A 49 4.72 8.72 -4.34
C SER A 49 3.83 8.03 -5.36
N LEU A 50 2.50 8.19 -5.25
CA LEU A 50 1.54 7.68 -6.21
C LEU A 50 1.69 8.33 -7.58
N LEU A 51 1.82 9.65 -7.63
CA LEU A 51 2.03 10.38 -8.88
C LEU A 51 3.33 9.94 -9.59
N LYS A 52 4.41 9.72 -8.83
CA LYS A 52 5.69 9.21 -9.37
C LYS A 52 5.55 7.83 -10.01
N LYS A 53 4.55 7.05 -9.59
CA LYS A 53 4.23 5.73 -10.13
C LYS A 53 3.04 5.74 -11.11
N GLY A 54 2.57 6.92 -11.51
CA GLY A 54 1.47 7.06 -12.48
C GLY A 54 0.07 6.81 -11.93
N VAL A 55 -0.11 6.69 -10.61
CA VAL A 55 -1.43 6.49 -9.99
C VAL A 55 -2.05 7.84 -9.64
N ILE A 56 -3.22 8.10 -10.20
CA ILE A 56 -4.02 9.30 -9.93
C ILE A 56 -5.21 8.89 -9.07
N LEU A 57 -5.29 9.40 -7.85
CA LEU A 57 -6.45 9.15 -6.99
C LEU A 57 -7.61 10.09 -7.31
N PRO A 58 -8.84 9.58 -7.41
CA PRO A 58 -10.02 10.42 -7.53
C PRO A 58 -10.18 11.31 -6.29
N PRO A 59 -10.85 12.48 -6.40
CA PRO A 59 -11.22 13.32 -5.26
C PRO A 59 -12.10 12.56 -4.26
N GLY A 60 -11.96 12.88 -2.97
CA GLY A 60 -12.77 12.28 -1.89
C GLY A 60 -12.12 11.08 -1.21
N HIS A 61 -12.96 10.12 -0.80
CA HIS A 61 -12.55 8.89 -0.13
C HIS A 61 -11.86 7.94 -1.12
N ILE A 62 -11.01 7.08 -0.58
CA ILE A 62 -10.35 6.00 -1.32
C ILE A 62 -11.19 4.74 -1.13
N PHE A 63 -11.75 4.24 -2.24
CA PHE A 63 -12.55 3.02 -2.22
C PHE A 63 -11.66 1.78 -2.16
N PRO A 64 -12.21 0.62 -1.76
CA PRO A 64 -11.43 -0.61 -1.59
C PRO A 64 -10.61 -1.00 -2.84
N ASN A 65 -11.17 -0.83 -4.04
CA ASN A 65 -10.45 -1.13 -5.29
C ASN A 65 -9.24 -0.21 -5.50
N ASP A 66 -9.40 1.08 -5.22
CA ASP A 66 -8.30 2.04 -5.30
C ASP A 66 -7.23 1.76 -4.23
N CYS A 67 -7.65 1.42 -3.01
CA CYS A 67 -6.74 0.99 -1.94
C CYS A 67 -5.93 -0.24 -2.37
N LYS A 68 -6.56 -1.25 -2.99
CA LYS A 68 -5.83 -2.41 -3.52
C LYS A 68 -4.78 -1.98 -4.54
N ALA A 69 -5.15 -1.13 -5.51
CA ALA A 69 -4.21 -0.61 -6.50
C ALA A 69 -3.03 0.14 -5.86
N ILE A 70 -3.30 0.94 -4.82
CA ILE A 70 -2.26 1.61 -4.02
C ILE A 70 -1.34 0.58 -3.37
N TYR A 71 -1.87 -0.46 -2.74
CA TYR A 71 -1.09 -1.48 -2.04
C TYR A 71 -0.25 -2.32 -3.01
N TYR A 72 -0.78 -2.70 -4.16
CA TYR A 72 0.00 -3.31 -5.24
C TYR A 72 1.12 -2.39 -5.72
N THR A 73 0.82 -1.11 -5.87
CA THR A 73 1.77 -0.15 -6.45
C THR A 73 2.87 0.24 -5.46
N LEU A 74 2.55 0.49 -4.20
CA LEU A 74 3.49 0.97 -3.17
C LEU A 74 4.06 -0.15 -2.29
N GLY A 75 3.48 -1.35 -2.35
CA GLY A 75 3.67 -2.43 -1.39
C GLY A 75 2.64 -2.37 -0.27
N VAL A 76 2.37 -3.51 0.36
CA VAL A 76 1.44 -3.60 1.49
C VAL A 76 1.99 -2.78 2.67
N PRO A 77 1.20 -1.88 3.28
CA PRO A 77 1.66 -1.09 4.42
C PRO A 77 1.85 -1.95 5.66
N PHE A 78 2.82 -1.59 6.51
CA PHE A 78 3.18 -2.41 7.68
C PHE A 78 2.13 -2.41 8.78
N SER A 79 1.35 -1.33 8.90
CA SER A 79 0.32 -1.22 9.93
C SER A 79 -1.05 -1.70 9.46
N LEU A 80 -1.12 -2.43 8.35
CA LEU A 80 -2.38 -2.97 7.87
C LEU A 80 -2.95 -3.91 8.94
N LYS A 81 -4.08 -3.53 9.54
CA LYS A 81 -4.85 -4.41 10.42
C LYS A 81 -5.59 -5.41 9.53
N ILE A 82 -5.06 -6.61 9.42
CA ILE A 82 -5.65 -7.69 8.62
C ILE A 82 -6.86 -8.23 9.41
N GLU A 83 -8.07 -7.85 9.03
CA GLU A 83 -9.27 -8.62 9.36
C GLU A 83 -9.34 -9.76 8.34
N MET A 84 -8.82 -10.94 8.69
CA MET A 84 -9.06 -12.14 7.89
C MET A 84 -10.54 -12.53 8.07
N LYS A 85 -11.23 -12.91 6.98
CA LYS A 85 -12.54 -13.54 7.11
C LYS A 85 -12.34 -14.83 7.91
N GLY A 86 -12.74 -14.82 9.18
CA GLY A 86 -12.97 -16.05 9.93
C GLY A 86 -14.01 -16.85 9.18
N THR A 87 -13.62 -18.07 8.79
CA THR A 87 -14.48 -19.08 8.15
C THR A 87 -15.72 -19.35 8.99
#